data_AF-A0A0U3RY72-F1
#
_entry.id   AF-A0A0U3RY72-F1
#
_cell.length_a   1.000
_cell.length_b   1.000
_cell.length_c   1.000
_cell.angle_alpha   90.00
_cell.angle_beta   90.00
_cell.angle_gamma   90.00
#
_symmetry.space_group_name_H-M   'P 1'
#
loop_
_entity.id
_entity.type
_entity.pdbx_description
1 polymer ?
#
loop_
_entity_poly.entity_id
_entity_poly.type
_entity_poly.pdbx_seq_one_letter_code
_entity_poly.pdbx_strand_id
1 'polypeptide(L)'
;MKNRLLLFLFIISQLVILSSSAMSSNYTTLNIDGLYLKYALLAPNDTPGHDVNIFEVYLPRMPERPRNLILERLNDTKTDELVSLVVRGDVFLTFRILNIQNEIALVNTTLELNDVWIYNRHYLKKIVMSTILTLDLKRMEYVNDNGSAIGRPTFLVFPWELPPKKSLLVNMSDVGRLGAVTQDLVVDNVSYSKWVDAKLNTYYRTFEPPYIYISSSQVPFYWKLSDGYYSATIWNYYIYDFDMGVLITGLFDVTPEFLALGVINGDSYDYLAAKKMDELQKKGIRHELWNPGFNLYDTNIEFPETSSTATPNTGMRYFFTVSLVVLLLTAIFTRRWGRG
;
A
#
# COMPACT_ATOMS: atom_id res chain seq x y z
N MET A 1 15.02 -29.57 -48.18
CA MET A 1 14.22 -28.32 -48.28
C MET A 1 12.94 -28.34 -47.43
N LYS A 2 12.10 -29.39 -47.47
CA LYS A 2 10.80 -29.43 -46.75
C LYS A 2 10.89 -29.25 -45.22
N ASN A 3 11.88 -29.84 -44.54
CA ASN A 3 12.03 -29.68 -43.08
C ASN A 3 12.44 -28.26 -42.64
N ARG A 4 13.13 -27.50 -43.50
CA ARG A 4 13.50 -26.10 -43.22
C ARG A 4 12.31 -25.16 -43.35
N LEU A 5 11.38 -25.45 -44.27
CA LEU A 5 10.15 -24.67 -44.45
C LEU A 5 9.19 -24.82 -43.24
N LEU A 6 9.09 -26.02 -42.69
CA LEU A 6 8.28 -26.30 -41.49
C LEU A 6 8.84 -25.61 -40.23
N LEU A 7 10.17 -25.62 -40.06
CA LEU A 7 10.82 -24.92 -38.96
C LEU A 7 10.63 -23.40 -39.08
N PHE A 8 10.71 -22.86 -40.30
CA PHE A 8 10.53 -21.44 -40.57
C PHE A 8 9.08 -20.99 -40.31
N LEU A 9 8.08 -21.80 -40.72
CA LEU A 9 6.67 -21.55 -40.40
C LEU A 9 6.38 -21.68 -38.90
N PHE A 10 7.02 -22.61 -38.20
CA PHE A 10 6.90 -22.72 -36.74
C PHE A 10 7.45 -21.48 -36.03
N ILE A 11 8.63 -21.01 -36.43
CA ILE A 11 9.25 -19.78 -35.90
C ILE A 11 8.38 -18.56 -36.18
N ILE A 12 7.84 -18.42 -37.40
CA ILE A 12 6.92 -17.33 -37.74
C ILE A 12 5.63 -17.43 -36.94
N SER A 13 5.06 -18.63 -36.74
CA SER A 13 3.86 -18.78 -35.90
C SER A 13 4.13 -18.39 -34.44
N GLN A 14 5.30 -18.75 -33.90
CA GLN A 14 5.72 -18.36 -32.54
C GLN A 14 5.91 -16.84 -32.44
N LEU A 15 6.52 -16.21 -33.45
CA LEU A 15 6.69 -14.75 -33.52
C LEU A 15 5.35 -14.00 -33.70
N VAL A 16 4.42 -14.53 -34.49
CA VAL A 16 3.07 -13.97 -34.68
C VAL A 16 2.25 -14.13 -33.39
N ILE A 17 2.39 -15.24 -32.67
CA ILE A 17 1.71 -15.46 -31.38
C ILE A 17 2.31 -14.59 -30.27
N LEU A 18 3.63 -14.39 -30.25
CA LEU A 18 4.32 -13.47 -29.34
C LEU A 18 4.03 -11.99 -29.64
N SER A 19 3.67 -11.65 -30.88
CA SER A 19 3.26 -10.29 -31.26
C SER A 19 1.75 -10.06 -31.19
N SER A 20 0.93 -11.13 -31.18
CA SER A 20 -0.52 -11.08 -30.97
C SER A 20 -0.95 -11.35 -29.53
N SER A 21 -0.02 -11.70 -28.63
CA SER A 21 -0.16 -11.45 -27.20
C SER A 21 0.01 -9.95 -26.89
N ALA A 22 -0.68 -9.09 -27.64
CA ALA A 22 -1.20 -7.90 -27.01
C ALA A 22 -2.10 -8.43 -25.89
N MET A 23 -1.62 -8.31 -24.64
CA MET A 23 -2.42 -8.57 -23.46
C MET A 23 -3.63 -7.63 -23.51
N SER A 24 -4.69 -8.07 -24.17
CA SER A 24 -6.04 -7.61 -23.94
C SER A 24 -6.50 -8.27 -22.63
N SER A 25 -5.79 -7.97 -21.54
CA SER A 25 -6.38 -8.12 -20.22
C SER A 25 -7.44 -7.05 -20.12
N ASN A 26 -8.69 -7.47 -19.94
CA ASN A 26 -9.75 -6.65 -19.39
C ASN A 26 -9.31 -6.21 -17.98
N TYR A 27 -8.36 -5.27 -17.88
CA TYR A 27 -8.17 -4.53 -16.65
C TYR A 27 -9.42 -3.68 -16.51
N THR A 28 -10.27 -4.02 -15.55
CA THR A 28 -11.35 -3.13 -15.12
C THR A 28 -10.66 -1.84 -14.71
N THR A 29 -10.75 -0.79 -15.52
CA THR A 29 -10.19 0.50 -15.18
C THR A 29 -10.97 1.02 -13.98
N LEU A 30 -10.37 0.92 -12.79
CA LEU A 30 -10.95 1.42 -11.56
C LEU A 30 -11.36 2.88 -11.78
N ASN A 31 -12.65 3.17 -11.70
CA ASN A 31 -13.10 4.55 -11.71
C ASN A 31 -12.75 5.17 -10.35
N ILE A 32 -11.74 6.01 -10.36
CA ILE A 32 -11.23 6.67 -9.16
C ILE A 32 -12.00 7.95 -8.79
N ASP A 33 -12.95 8.39 -9.62
CA ASP A 33 -13.78 9.54 -9.29
C ASP A 33 -14.69 9.25 -8.10
N GLY A 34 -14.68 10.13 -7.10
CA GLY A 34 -15.42 9.92 -5.85
C GLY A 34 -14.95 8.73 -5.01
N LEU A 35 -13.80 8.13 -5.31
CA LEU A 35 -13.26 6.99 -4.58
C LEU A 35 -13.09 7.31 -3.09
N TYR A 36 -13.53 6.37 -2.25
CA TYR A 36 -13.48 6.43 -0.80
C TYR A 36 -12.84 5.16 -0.25
N LEU A 37 -11.82 5.32 0.58
CA LEU A 37 -11.13 4.23 1.27
C LEU A 37 -10.92 4.61 2.73
N LYS A 38 -11.26 3.71 3.63
CA LYS A 38 -11.02 3.85 5.06
C LYS A 38 -10.27 2.63 5.58
N TYR A 39 -9.19 2.87 6.29
CA TYR A 39 -8.35 1.88 6.94
C TYR A 39 -8.44 2.03 8.45
N ALA A 40 -8.26 0.94 9.17
CA ALA A 40 -8.34 0.91 10.63
C ALA A 40 -7.13 0.22 11.27
N LEU A 41 -6.73 0.74 12.43
CA LEU A 41 -6.04 0.01 13.48
C LEU A 41 -7.01 -0.07 14.65
N LEU A 42 -7.45 -1.27 15.01
CA LEU A 42 -8.44 -1.43 16.08
C LEU A 42 -7.78 -1.84 17.38
N ALA A 43 -8.20 -1.18 18.45
CA ALA A 43 -7.81 -1.57 19.80
C ALA A 43 -8.65 -2.77 20.25
N PRO A 44 -8.07 -3.77 20.93
CA PRO A 44 -8.85 -4.83 21.58
C PRO A 44 -9.79 -4.21 22.64
N ASN A 45 -10.91 -4.87 22.93
CA ASN A 45 -11.82 -4.39 24.00
C ASN A 45 -11.27 -4.62 25.42
N ASP A 46 -10.29 -5.53 25.59
CA ASP A 46 -9.84 -6.06 26.89
C ASP A 46 -8.36 -5.73 27.20
N THR A 47 -7.85 -4.60 26.71
CA THR A 47 -6.41 -4.41 26.61
C THR A 47 -5.78 -3.89 27.90
N PRO A 48 -4.66 -4.51 28.36
CA PRO A 48 -3.74 -3.85 29.28
C PRO A 48 -3.29 -2.52 28.67
N GLY A 49 -3.03 -1.49 29.48
CA GLY A 49 -2.64 -0.14 29.02
C GLY A 49 -1.27 -0.04 28.32
N HIS A 50 -0.78 -1.13 27.72
CA HIS A 50 0.49 -1.26 27.02
C HIS A 50 0.34 -1.34 25.49
N ASP A 51 -0.82 -1.75 24.98
CA ASP A 51 -1.07 -1.84 23.53
C ASP A 51 -1.46 -0.46 23.01
N VAL A 52 -0.47 0.28 22.51
CA VAL A 52 -0.62 1.67 22.06
C VAL A 52 0.03 1.87 20.71
N ASN A 53 -0.53 2.79 19.92
CA ASN A 53 0.13 3.33 18.74
C ASN A 53 0.65 4.73 19.08
N ILE A 54 1.90 5.04 18.72
CA ILE A 54 2.53 6.33 18.96
C ILE A 54 2.66 7.06 17.62
N PHE A 55 2.16 8.29 17.58
CA PHE A 55 2.34 9.19 16.44
C PHE A 55 3.16 10.40 16.88
N GLU A 56 4.37 10.51 16.36
CA GLU A 56 5.24 11.67 16.53
C GLU A 56 4.83 12.75 15.55
N VAL A 57 4.33 13.87 16.07
CA VAL A 57 3.85 14.99 15.26
C VAL A 57 4.70 16.23 15.44
N TYR A 58 4.90 16.96 14.34
CA TYR A 58 5.52 18.26 14.37
C TYR A 58 4.44 19.34 14.24
N LEU A 59 4.12 19.99 15.36
CA LEU A 59 2.98 20.90 15.49
C LEU A 59 2.90 21.98 14.40
N PRO A 60 3.99 22.63 13.95
CA PRO A 60 3.91 23.66 12.91
C PRO A 60 3.36 23.18 11.57
N ARG A 61 3.48 21.87 11.28
CA ARG A 61 2.98 21.24 10.05
C ARG A 61 1.60 20.63 10.19
N MET A 62 1.05 20.59 11.40
CA MET A 62 -0.30 20.09 11.63
C MET A 62 -1.38 21.08 11.16
N PRO A 63 -2.55 20.59 10.73
CA PRO A 63 -3.72 21.44 10.51
C PRO A 63 -4.07 22.26 11.77
N GLU A 64 -4.55 23.49 11.58
CA GLU A 64 -4.70 24.48 12.64
C GLU A 64 -5.57 24.00 13.82
N ARG A 65 -6.71 23.38 13.53
CA ARG A 65 -7.65 22.93 14.56
C ARG A 65 -7.06 21.90 15.54
N PRO A 66 -6.53 20.74 15.09
CA PRO A 66 -5.89 19.79 16.00
C PRO A 66 -4.62 20.36 16.65
N ARG A 67 -3.86 21.21 15.95
CA ARG A 67 -2.69 21.90 16.52
C ARG A 67 -3.06 22.76 17.72
N ASN A 68 -4.06 23.64 17.58
CA ASN A 68 -4.50 24.54 18.64
C ASN A 68 -5.05 23.74 19.84
N LEU A 69 -5.79 22.66 19.57
CA LEU A 69 -6.27 21.75 20.63
C LEU A 69 -5.13 21.14 21.44
N ILE A 70 -4.02 20.75 20.80
CA ILE A 70 -2.85 20.21 21.50
C ILE A 70 -2.15 21.31 22.30
N LEU A 71 -1.93 22.49 21.71
CA LEU A 71 -1.28 23.63 22.37
C LEU A 71 -2.04 24.09 23.61
N GLU A 72 -3.38 24.15 23.55
CA GLU A 72 -4.24 24.46 24.69
C GLU A 72 -4.06 23.49 25.86
N ARG A 73 -3.74 22.22 25.60
CA ARG A 73 -3.49 21.22 26.66
C ARG A 73 -2.09 21.28 27.22
N LEU A 74 -1.13 21.75 26.44
CA LEU A 74 0.28 21.77 26.79
C LEU A 74 0.71 23.03 27.57
N ASN A 75 -0.11 24.08 27.61
CA ASN A 75 0.16 25.33 28.35
C ASN A 75 1.57 25.90 28.06
N ASP A 76 1.78 26.40 26.83
CA ASP A 76 3.01 27.08 26.35
C ASP A 76 4.26 26.19 26.16
N THR A 77 4.11 24.96 25.64
CA THR A 77 5.25 24.31 24.96
C THR A 77 5.66 25.14 23.75
N LYS A 78 6.98 25.24 23.51
CA LYS A 78 7.49 25.91 22.31
C LYS A 78 6.87 25.25 21.09
N THR A 79 6.35 26.06 20.16
CA THR A 79 5.67 25.57 18.95
C THR A 79 6.56 24.73 18.04
N ASP A 80 7.87 24.67 18.30
CA ASP A 80 8.90 24.06 17.47
C ASP A 80 9.46 22.75 18.07
N GLU A 81 8.60 21.93 18.68
CA GLU A 81 8.98 20.65 19.27
C GLU A 81 8.14 19.49 18.69
N LEU A 82 8.75 18.29 18.64
CA LEU A 82 8.04 17.06 18.34
C LEU A 82 7.17 16.67 19.53
N VAL A 83 5.93 16.28 19.24
CA VAL A 83 4.94 15.87 20.22
C VAL A 83 4.56 14.42 19.99
N SER A 84 4.67 13.59 21.02
CA SER A 84 4.25 12.20 20.95
C SER A 84 2.78 12.07 21.33
N LEU A 85 1.96 11.59 20.39
CA LEU A 85 0.56 11.26 20.61
C LEU A 85 0.44 9.76 20.87
N VAL A 86 0.17 9.37 22.11
CA VAL A 86 -0.04 7.97 22.51
C VAL A 86 -1.52 7.63 22.37
N VAL A 87 -1.85 6.76 21.43
CA VAL A 87 -3.21 6.41 21.05
C VAL A 87 -3.54 5.02 21.58
N ARG A 88 -4.58 4.94 22.41
CA ARG A 88 -5.05 3.69 23.04
C ARG A 88 -6.33 3.14 22.43
N GLY A 89 -7.06 3.97 21.69
CA GLY A 89 -8.27 3.60 20.99
C GLY A 89 -8.05 3.36 19.50
N ASP A 90 -9.14 3.28 18.77
CA ASP A 90 -9.13 3.03 17.33
C ASP A 90 -8.51 4.19 16.55
N VAL A 91 -7.73 3.84 15.53
CA VAL A 91 -7.17 4.77 14.55
C VAL A 91 -7.84 4.54 13.21
N PHE A 92 -8.29 5.61 12.56
CA PHE A 92 -8.82 5.55 11.20
C PHE A 92 -8.06 6.46 10.25
N LEU A 93 -7.60 5.90 9.14
CA LEU A 93 -6.99 6.63 8.04
C LEU A 93 -7.92 6.58 6.83
N THR A 94 -8.39 7.74 6.37
CA THR A 94 -9.40 7.85 5.32
C THR A 94 -8.85 8.65 4.15
N PHE A 95 -9.07 8.15 2.94
CA PHE A 95 -8.77 8.82 1.68
C PHE A 95 -10.05 9.03 0.89
N ARG A 96 -10.23 10.23 0.35
CA ARG A 96 -11.35 10.54 -0.52
C ARG A 96 -10.91 11.37 -1.71
N ILE A 97 -11.15 10.88 -2.91
CA ILE A 97 -10.98 11.68 -4.13
C ILE A 97 -12.18 12.62 -4.23
N LEU A 98 -11.92 13.93 -4.14
CA LEU A 98 -12.95 14.97 -4.12
C LEU A 98 -13.35 15.43 -5.52
N ASN A 99 -12.38 15.47 -6.43
CA ASN A 99 -12.54 16.00 -7.78
C ASN A 99 -11.36 15.52 -8.64
N ILE A 100 -11.61 15.33 -9.94
CA ILE A 100 -10.61 15.03 -10.95
C ILE A 100 -10.75 16.02 -12.10
N GLN A 101 -9.68 16.75 -12.40
CA GLN A 101 -9.63 17.68 -13.53
C GLN A 101 -8.26 17.61 -14.20
N ASN A 102 -8.24 17.48 -15.53
CA ASN A 102 -7.00 17.49 -16.33
C ASN A 102 -5.91 16.54 -15.79
N GLU A 103 -6.27 15.28 -15.49
CA GLU A 103 -5.35 14.26 -14.94
C GLU A 103 -4.80 14.59 -13.53
N ILE A 104 -5.43 15.54 -12.83
CA ILE A 104 -5.11 15.89 -11.44
C ILE A 104 -6.30 15.54 -10.56
N ALA A 105 -6.03 14.81 -9.47
CA ALA A 105 -7.02 14.49 -8.45
C ALA A 105 -6.73 15.26 -7.15
N LEU A 106 -7.78 15.77 -6.51
CA LEU A 106 -7.70 16.29 -5.15
C LEU A 106 -8.06 15.20 -4.16
N VAL A 107 -7.10 14.80 -3.33
CA VAL A 107 -7.26 13.72 -2.35
C VAL A 107 -7.37 14.33 -0.96
N ASN A 108 -8.54 14.22 -0.35
CA ASN A 108 -8.69 14.52 1.06
C ASN A 108 -8.20 13.33 1.89
N THR A 109 -7.18 13.57 2.70
CA THR A 109 -6.65 12.60 3.66
C THR A 109 -7.08 13.02 5.04
N THR A 110 -7.67 12.09 5.80
CA THR A 110 -8.08 12.30 7.19
C THR A 110 -7.50 11.21 8.08
N LEU A 111 -6.81 11.61 9.16
CA LEU A 111 -6.36 10.73 10.22
C LEU A 111 -7.14 11.06 11.50
N GLU A 112 -7.87 10.06 12.00
CA GLU A 112 -8.64 10.12 13.23
C GLU A 112 -7.99 9.23 14.27
N LEU A 113 -7.65 9.82 15.42
CA LEU A 113 -7.05 9.17 16.57
C LEU A 113 -8.04 9.23 17.74
N ASN A 114 -8.44 8.07 18.29
CA ASN A 114 -9.36 8.00 19.43
C ASN A 114 -8.63 7.58 20.72
N ASP A 115 -9.04 8.13 21.86
CA ASP A 115 -8.39 7.94 23.17
C ASP A 115 -6.88 8.26 23.12
N VAL A 116 -6.58 9.55 23.04
CA VAL A 116 -5.22 10.08 22.81
C VAL A 116 -4.65 10.70 24.07
N TRP A 117 -3.40 10.40 24.36
CA TRP A 117 -2.63 10.97 25.45
C TRP A 117 -1.37 11.66 24.91
N ILE A 118 -1.29 12.97 25.07
CA ILE A 118 -0.12 13.76 24.67
C ILE A 118 0.99 13.54 25.69
N TYR A 119 2.17 13.09 25.24
CA TYR A 119 3.30 12.66 26.07
C TYR A 119 2.91 11.68 27.18
N ASN A 120 1.86 10.89 26.96
CA ASN A 120 1.24 10.02 27.96
C ASN A 120 0.78 10.75 29.25
N ARG A 121 0.45 12.04 29.15
CA ARG A 121 0.10 12.91 30.30
C ARG A 121 -1.24 13.63 30.13
N HIS A 122 -1.48 14.22 28.96
CA HIS A 122 -2.67 15.05 28.73
C HIS A 122 -3.67 14.31 27.86
N TYR A 123 -4.85 14.02 28.42
CA TYR A 123 -5.89 13.26 27.75
C TYR A 123 -6.74 14.11 26.79
N LEU A 124 -6.94 13.58 25.59
CA LEU A 124 -7.89 14.04 24.60
C LEU A 124 -8.71 12.85 24.11
N LYS A 125 -10.04 12.99 24.14
CA LYS A 125 -10.95 11.93 23.69
C LYS A 125 -10.71 11.56 22.21
N LYS A 126 -10.44 12.55 21.37
CA LYS A 126 -10.31 12.39 19.92
C LYS A 126 -9.50 13.52 19.32
N ILE A 127 -8.64 13.20 18.35
CA ILE A 127 -7.96 14.15 17.48
C ILE A 127 -8.30 13.78 16.04
N VAL A 128 -8.69 14.76 15.22
CA VAL A 128 -8.93 14.58 13.79
C VAL A 128 -8.06 15.57 13.03
N MET A 129 -7.19 15.05 12.18
CA MET A 129 -6.35 15.81 11.27
C MET A 129 -6.86 15.56 9.85
N SER A 130 -6.98 16.61 9.04
CA SER A 130 -7.39 16.51 7.65
C SER A 130 -6.62 17.50 6.79
N THR A 131 -6.22 17.05 5.61
CA THR A 131 -5.49 17.85 4.61
C THR A 131 -5.89 17.41 3.21
N ILE A 132 -5.66 18.26 2.21
CA ILE A 132 -5.92 17.96 0.81
C ILE A 132 -4.59 17.93 0.07
N LEU A 133 -4.34 16.83 -0.62
CA LEU A 133 -3.17 16.61 -1.45
C LEU A 133 -3.54 16.62 -2.93
N THR A 134 -2.63 17.14 -3.76
CA THR A 134 -2.78 17.15 -5.21
C THR A 134 -2.06 15.94 -5.79
N LEU A 135 -2.80 15.02 -6.42
CA LEU A 135 -2.29 13.81 -7.04
C LEU A 135 -2.24 13.97 -8.56
N ASP A 136 -1.05 13.86 -9.15
CA ASP A 136 -0.87 13.72 -10.58
C ASP A 136 -1.15 12.25 -10.96
N LEU A 137 -2.25 12.02 -11.69
CA LEU A 137 -2.72 10.69 -12.05
C LEU A 137 -1.86 10.04 -13.14
N LYS A 138 -1.14 10.84 -13.94
CA LYS A 138 -0.25 10.32 -14.97
C LYS A 138 1.03 9.75 -14.37
N ARG A 139 1.56 10.42 -13.33
CA ARG A 139 2.76 9.98 -12.61
C ARG A 139 2.44 9.04 -11.44
N MET A 140 1.20 9.06 -10.98
CA MET A 140 0.76 8.49 -9.71
C MET A 140 1.62 8.97 -8.55
N GLU A 141 1.79 10.29 -8.47
CA GLU A 141 2.61 10.98 -7.47
C GLU A 141 1.88 12.21 -6.96
N TYR A 142 1.89 12.43 -5.64
CA TYR A 142 1.52 13.71 -5.09
C TYR A 142 2.54 14.76 -5.47
N VAL A 143 2.05 15.96 -5.78
CA VAL A 143 2.87 17.11 -6.16
C VAL A 143 2.57 18.30 -5.26
N ASN A 144 3.59 19.11 -5.00
CA ASN A 144 3.42 20.40 -4.34
C ASN A 144 2.99 21.49 -5.33
N ASP A 145 2.77 22.71 -4.84
CA ASP A 145 2.36 23.87 -5.65
C ASP A 145 3.34 24.20 -6.80
N ASN A 146 4.60 23.78 -6.66
CA ASN A 146 5.64 23.96 -7.67
C ASN A 146 5.76 22.75 -8.64
N GLY A 147 4.85 21.78 -8.57
CA GLY A 147 4.84 20.57 -9.40
C GLY A 147 5.92 19.53 -9.03
N SER A 148 6.62 19.72 -7.90
CA SER A 148 7.65 18.78 -7.43
C SER A 148 7.01 17.62 -6.69
N ALA A 149 7.53 16.41 -6.88
CA ALA A 149 6.98 15.20 -6.25
C ALA A 149 7.21 15.19 -4.74
N ILE A 150 6.13 14.94 -4.00
CA ILE A 150 6.11 14.72 -2.55
C ILE A 150 6.21 13.22 -2.26
N GLY A 151 5.68 12.37 -3.14
CA GLY A 151 5.72 10.91 -2.98
C GLY A 151 4.54 10.25 -3.69
N ARG A 152 4.37 8.95 -3.49
CA ARG A 152 3.29 8.15 -4.10
C ARG A 152 2.14 7.94 -3.11
N PRO A 153 0.88 7.92 -3.57
CA PRO A 153 -0.24 7.62 -2.69
C PRO A 153 -0.11 6.21 -2.13
N THR A 154 -0.41 6.06 -0.84
CA THR A 154 -0.28 4.76 -0.16
C THR A 154 -1.47 3.84 -0.42
N PHE A 155 -2.62 4.38 -0.79
CA PHE A 155 -3.86 3.64 -0.92
C PHE A 155 -4.08 3.02 -2.30
N LEU A 156 -3.29 3.40 -3.31
CA LEU A 156 -3.51 3.01 -4.69
C LEU A 156 -2.20 2.89 -5.48
N VAL A 157 -2.09 1.81 -6.26
CA VAL A 157 -1.10 1.61 -7.31
C VAL A 157 -1.81 1.20 -8.60
N PHE A 158 -1.17 1.39 -9.75
CA PHE A 158 -1.67 0.80 -11.00
C PHE A 158 -1.05 -0.58 -11.20
N PRO A 159 -1.85 -1.68 -11.21
CA PRO A 159 -1.31 -3.04 -11.35
C PRO A 159 -0.50 -3.27 -12.63
N TRP A 160 -0.83 -2.55 -13.71
CA TRP A 160 -0.14 -2.62 -15.00
C TRP A 160 1.13 -1.76 -15.07
N GLU A 161 1.33 -0.85 -14.12
CA GLU A 161 2.46 0.08 -14.09
C GLU A 161 2.95 0.28 -12.64
N LEU A 162 3.52 -0.80 -12.09
CA LEU A 162 4.04 -0.79 -10.73
C LEU A 162 5.30 0.09 -10.61
N PRO A 163 5.51 0.76 -9.47
CA PRO A 163 6.64 1.66 -9.30
C PRO A 163 7.96 0.87 -9.35
N PRO A 164 8.95 1.30 -10.14
CA PRO A 164 10.18 0.55 -10.29
C PRO A 164 11.02 0.63 -9.02
N LYS A 165 11.93 -0.34 -8.84
CA LYS A 165 12.91 -0.32 -7.75
C LYS A 165 13.71 0.99 -7.78
N LYS A 166 13.98 1.56 -6.60
CA LYS A 166 14.61 2.87 -6.36
C LYS A 166 13.78 4.09 -6.78
N SER A 167 12.53 3.92 -7.24
CA SER A 167 11.64 5.07 -7.42
C SER A 167 11.19 5.65 -6.08
N LEU A 168 10.87 6.93 -6.08
CA LEU A 168 10.42 7.66 -4.92
C LEU A 168 9.10 7.10 -4.39
N LEU A 169 9.04 6.84 -3.09
CA LEU A 169 7.81 6.60 -2.34
C LEU A 169 7.45 7.82 -1.50
N VAL A 170 8.43 8.40 -0.78
CA VAL A 170 8.23 9.57 0.07
C VAL A 170 9.45 10.48 -0.02
N ASN A 171 9.20 11.76 -0.31
CA ASN A 171 10.20 12.80 -0.27
C ASN A 171 10.36 13.30 1.18
N MET A 172 11.56 13.12 1.74
CA MET A 172 11.88 13.48 3.11
C MET A 172 12.67 14.80 3.21
N SER A 173 12.88 15.50 2.09
CA SER A 173 13.63 16.75 2.02
C SER A 173 13.09 17.81 3.00
N ASP A 174 11.76 17.90 3.13
CA ASP A 174 11.10 18.84 4.05
C ASP A 174 11.44 18.53 5.51
N VAL A 175 11.45 17.26 5.88
CA VAL A 175 11.83 16.81 7.22
C VAL A 175 13.32 17.06 7.45
N GLY A 176 14.15 16.84 6.44
CA GLY A 176 15.58 17.17 6.48
C GLY A 176 15.86 18.65 6.72
N ARG A 177 15.07 19.55 6.09
CA ARG A 177 15.16 21.00 6.30
C ARG A 177 14.79 21.44 7.72
N LEU A 178 14.04 20.63 8.45
CA LEU A 178 13.72 20.86 9.87
C LEU A 178 14.83 20.37 10.82
N GLY A 179 15.95 19.88 10.28
CA GLY A 179 17.12 19.46 11.05
C GLY A 179 17.24 17.96 11.29
N ALA A 180 16.34 17.15 10.72
CA ALA A 180 16.47 15.71 10.74
C ALA A 180 17.55 15.23 9.77
N VAL A 181 18.37 14.27 10.18
CA VAL A 181 19.20 13.45 9.30
C VAL A 181 18.33 12.32 8.77
N THR A 182 17.93 12.44 7.51
CA THR A 182 17.03 11.52 6.82
C THR A 182 17.37 11.46 5.33
N GLN A 183 16.85 10.46 4.63
CA GLN A 183 16.92 10.30 3.18
C GLN A 183 15.51 10.07 2.65
N ASP A 184 15.30 10.21 1.35
CA ASP A 184 14.02 9.87 0.74
C ASP A 184 13.73 8.37 0.88
N LEU A 185 12.47 8.02 1.08
CA LEU A 185 12.04 6.62 1.01
C LEU A 185 11.87 6.24 -0.45
N VAL A 186 12.50 5.13 -0.82
CA VAL A 186 12.44 4.59 -2.18
C VAL A 186 11.97 3.14 -2.17
N VAL A 187 11.44 2.68 -3.30
CA VAL A 187 11.02 1.28 -3.46
C VAL A 187 12.23 0.35 -3.38
N ASP A 188 12.30 -0.51 -2.37
CA ASP A 188 13.34 -1.53 -2.25
C ASP A 188 13.01 -2.79 -3.05
N ASN A 189 11.74 -3.17 -3.00
CA ASN A 189 11.24 -4.39 -3.62
C ASN A 189 9.79 -4.22 -4.08
N VAL A 190 9.49 -4.80 -5.24
CA VAL A 190 8.13 -5.06 -5.72
C VAL A 190 8.07 -6.52 -6.10
N SER A 191 7.11 -7.24 -5.53
CA SER A 191 6.93 -8.66 -5.80
C SER A 191 5.46 -9.03 -5.74
N TYR A 192 5.06 -10.05 -6.48
CA TYR A 192 3.79 -10.71 -6.20
C TYR A 192 3.98 -11.57 -4.94
N SER A 193 3.14 -11.29 -3.95
CA SER A 193 3.34 -11.63 -2.53
C SER A 193 3.76 -13.08 -2.25
N LYS A 194 4.51 -13.30 -1.15
CA LYS A 194 4.89 -14.63 -0.63
C LYS A 194 3.70 -15.46 -0.14
N TRP A 195 2.53 -14.84 0.06
CA TRP A 195 1.30 -15.50 0.56
C TRP A 195 0.41 -15.98 -0.58
N VAL A 196 0.99 -16.64 -1.57
CA VAL A 196 0.27 -17.15 -2.77
C VAL A 196 -0.83 -18.16 -2.44
N ASP A 197 -0.76 -18.80 -1.27
CA ASP A 197 -1.69 -19.86 -0.85
C ASP A 197 -2.55 -19.45 0.36
N ALA A 198 -2.60 -18.16 0.69
CA ALA A 198 -3.31 -17.70 1.88
C ALA A 198 -4.22 -16.51 1.61
N LYS A 199 -5.43 -16.59 2.15
CA LYS A 199 -6.45 -15.56 2.10
C LYS A 199 -6.14 -14.46 3.11
N LEU A 200 -6.24 -13.22 2.68
CA LEU A 200 -5.94 -12.07 3.52
C LEU A 200 -7.24 -11.46 4.03
N ASN A 201 -7.47 -11.54 5.34
CA ASN A 201 -8.65 -11.01 5.98
C ASN A 201 -8.45 -9.53 6.34
N THR A 202 -9.48 -8.72 6.09
CA THR A 202 -9.61 -7.35 6.63
C THR A 202 -10.94 -7.18 7.35
N TYR A 203 -11.24 -5.97 7.84
CA TYR A 203 -12.54 -5.67 8.44
C TYR A 203 -13.64 -5.45 7.40
N TYR A 204 -13.28 -5.13 6.16
CA TYR A 204 -14.20 -4.98 5.05
C TYR A 204 -14.58 -6.33 4.43
N ARG A 205 -13.59 -7.14 4.03
CA ARG A 205 -13.79 -8.48 3.44
C ARG A 205 -12.52 -9.32 3.48
N THR A 206 -12.64 -10.56 3.00
CA THR A 206 -11.49 -11.41 2.69
C THR A 206 -11.08 -11.22 1.22
N PHE A 207 -9.77 -11.11 1.00
CA PHE A 207 -9.12 -11.04 -0.30
C PHE A 207 -8.44 -12.37 -0.62
N GLU A 208 -8.47 -12.74 -1.90
CA GLU A 208 -7.84 -13.96 -2.40
C GLU A 208 -6.54 -13.59 -3.14
N PRO A 209 -5.50 -14.45 -3.10
CA PRO A 209 -4.26 -14.22 -3.84
C PRO A 209 -4.49 -14.29 -5.37
N PRO A 210 -3.58 -13.72 -6.19
CA PRO A 210 -2.31 -13.09 -5.82
C PRO A 210 -2.46 -11.67 -5.26
N TYR A 211 -1.41 -11.17 -4.59
CA TYR A 211 -1.34 -9.79 -4.10
C TYR A 211 -0.08 -9.10 -4.61
N ILE A 212 -0.11 -7.77 -4.68
CA ILE A 212 1.06 -6.95 -5.01
C ILE A 212 1.70 -6.52 -3.69
N TYR A 213 2.97 -6.83 -3.50
CA TYR A 213 3.75 -6.45 -2.32
C TYR A 213 4.80 -5.42 -2.70
N ILE A 214 4.79 -4.28 -2.02
CA ILE A 214 5.79 -3.21 -2.15
C ILE A 214 6.41 -2.99 -0.78
N SER A 215 7.74 -2.89 -0.71
CA SER A 215 8.43 -2.53 0.52
C SER A 215 9.50 -1.48 0.34
N SER A 216 9.78 -0.78 1.43
CA SER A 216 10.81 0.23 1.56
C SER A 216 11.36 0.21 2.98
N SER A 217 12.63 0.49 3.11
CA SER A 217 13.31 0.62 4.38
C SER A 217 14.26 1.80 4.27
N GLN A 218 14.36 2.56 5.36
CA GLN A 218 15.31 3.66 5.45
C GLN A 218 16.01 3.63 6.80
N VAL A 219 17.35 3.66 6.72
CA VAL A 219 18.23 3.84 7.88
C VAL A 219 19.36 4.78 7.48
N PRO A 220 19.67 5.83 8.26
CA PRO A 220 19.05 6.23 9.53
C PRO A 220 17.95 7.31 9.39
N PHE A 221 17.02 7.34 10.35
CA PHE A 221 16.24 8.54 10.69
C PHE A 221 16.70 9.04 12.06
N TYR A 222 17.20 10.27 12.13
CA TYR A 222 17.71 10.86 13.36
C TYR A 222 17.34 12.34 13.44
N TRP A 223 16.85 12.80 14.59
CA TRP A 223 16.51 14.19 14.81
C TRP A 223 17.03 14.65 16.17
N LYS A 224 17.91 15.65 16.19
CA LYS A 224 18.38 16.27 17.43
C LYS A 224 17.34 17.25 17.98
N LEU A 225 16.91 17.04 19.21
CA LEU A 225 15.94 17.88 19.91
C LEU A 225 16.64 18.75 20.98
N SER A 226 15.90 19.69 21.56
CA SER A 226 16.40 20.60 22.61
C SER A 226 16.88 19.85 23.87
N ASP A 227 16.24 18.72 24.19
CA ASP A 227 16.46 17.90 25.38
C ASP A 227 16.95 16.47 25.09
N GLY A 228 17.32 16.17 23.84
CA GLY A 228 17.78 14.84 23.48
C GLY A 228 17.88 14.58 21.98
N TYR A 229 17.56 13.37 21.57
CA TYR A 229 17.44 13.00 20.17
C TYR A 229 16.34 11.97 19.98
N TYR A 230 15.70 12.02 18.82
CA TYR A 230 14.80 11.00 18.33
C TYR A 230 15.51 10.20 17.25
N SER A 231 15.44 8.87 17.31
CA SER A 231 16.00 8.00 16.27
C SER A 231 15.05 6.85 15.99
N ALA A 232 14.84 6.57 14.70
CA ALA A 232 13.98 5.50 14.25
C ALA A 232 14.60 4.75 13.07
N THR A 233 14.17 3.52 12.90
CA THR A 233 14.40 2.73 11.68
C THR A 233 13.06 2.69 10.97
N ILE A 234 12.96 3.29 9.79
CA ILE A 234 11.69 3.45 9.08
C ILE A 234 11.49 2.24 8.17
N TRP A 235 10.37 1.54 8.33
CA TRP A 235 9.97 0.42 7.50
C TRP A 235 8.57 0.62 6.99
N ASN A 236 8.42 0.47 5.67
CA ASN A 236 7.13 0.48 5.02
C ASN A 236 6.95 -0.79 4.21
N TYR A 237 5.80 -1.44 4.38
CA TYR A 237 5.33 -2.45 3.46
C TYR A 237 3.85 -2.28 3.19
N TYR A 238 3.48 -2.65 1.98
CA TYR A 238 2.16 -2.45 1.44
C TYR A 238 1.73 -3.70 0.68
N ILE A 239 0.50 -4.14 0.91
CA ILE A 239 -0.12 -5.26 0.23
C ILE A 239 -1.35 -4.74 -0.49
N TYR A 240 -1.33 -4.78 -1.81
CA TYR A 240 -2.43 -4.31 -2.66
C TYR A 240 -3.16 -5.46 -3.33
N ASP A 241 -4.43 -5.23 -3.60
CA ASP A 241 -5.26 -6.06 -4.46
C ASP A 241 -4.66 -6.11 -5.87
N PHE A 242 -4.62 -7.30 -6.46
CA PHE A 242 -3.96 -7.48 -7.75
C PHE A 242 -4.75 -6.89 -8.91
N ASP A 243 -6.08 -6.95 -8.86
CA ASP A 243 -6.94 -6.52 -9.96
C ASP A 243 -7.15 -5.00 -9.95
N MET A 244 -7.38 -4.43 -8.76
CA MET A 244 -7.72 -3.02 -8.57
C MET A 244 -6.54 -2.16 -8.14
N GLY A 245 -5.46 -2.75 -7.62
CA GLY A 245 -4.30 -2.00 -7.10
C GLY A 245 -4.59 -1.19 -5.84
N VAL A 246 -5.71 -1.47 -5.17
CA VAL A 246 -6.11 -0.81 -3.91
C VAL A 246 -5.37 -1.45 -2.74
N LEU A 247 -4.89 -0.64 -1.79
CA LEU A 247 -4.23 -1.17 -0.60
C LEU A 247 -5.24 -2.02 0.19
N ILE A 248 -4.86 -3.26 0.48
CA ILE A 248 -5.61 -4.17 1.37
C ILE A 248 -5.16 -3.94 2.81
N THR A 249 -3.83 -3.96 3.03
CA THR A 249 -3.21 -3.71 4.33
C THR A 249 -1.74 -3.30 4.20
N GLY A 250 -1.19 -2.64 5.22
CA GLY A 250 0.24 -2.35 5.32
C GLY A 250 0.69 -1.92 6.72
N LEU A 251 1.97 -2.11 7.03
CA LEU A 251 2.64 -1.35 8.09
C LEU A 251 3.50 -0.30 7.43
N PHE A 252 3.31 0.94 7.82
CA PHE A 252 4.10 2.06 7.34
C PHE A 252 4.26 3.07 8.46
N ASP A 253 5.50 3.50 8.61
CA ASP A 253 5.97 4.45 9.62
C ASP A 253 5.82 5.89 9.11
N VAL A 254 6.10 6.09 7.82
CA VAL A 254 6.10 7.40 7.16
C VAL A 254 5.50 7.31 5.77
N THR A 255 4.55 8.19 5.46
CA THR A 255 3.87 8.28 4.17
C THR A 255 3.75 9.74 3.76
N PRO A 256 3.55 10.06 2.47
CA PRO A 256 3.32 11.44 2.06
C PRO A 256 2.10 12.03 2.76
N GLU A 257 1.10 11.20 3.04
CA GLU A 257 -0.12 11.59 3.72
C GLU A 257 0.08 11.88 5.21
N PHE A 258 0.93 11.10 5.89
CA PHE A 258 1.33 11.38 7.28
C PHE A 258 2.11 12.69 7.37
N LEU A 259 3.11 12.89 6.52
CA LEU A 259 3.89 14.14 6.52
C LEU A 259 3.01 15.37 6.27
N ALA A 260 2.03 15.26 5.37
CA ALA A 260 1.09 16.34 5.08
C ALA A 260 0.12 16.67 6.22
N LEU A 261 -0.10 15.72 7.14
CA LEU A 261 -0.87 15.91 8.36
C LEU A 261 0.01 16.37 9.54
N GLY A 262 1.32 16.49 9.34
CA GLY A 262 2.30 16.83 10.37
C GLY A 262 2.80 15.64 11.19
N VAL A 263 2.48 14.40 10.80
CA VAL A 263 3.00 13.17 11.42
C VAL A 263 4.36 12.86 10.80
N ILE A 264 5.41 12.89 11.61
CA ILE A 264 6.80 12.63 11.20
C ILE A 264 7.14 11.16 11.25
N ASN A 265 6.58 10.44 12.22
CA ASN A 265 6.64 9.00 12.33
C ASN A 265 5.38 8.51 13.05
N GLY A 266 4.77 7.43 12.59
CA GLY A 266 3.56 6.88 13.19
C GLY A 266 3.59 5.37 13.24
N ASP A 267 3.25 4.80 14.39
CA ASP A 267 2.99 3.38 14.50
C ASP A 267 1.78 3.00 13.65
N SER A 268 1.82 1.80 13.09
CA SER A 268 0.76 1.27 12.24
C SER A 268 0.26 -0.08 12.73
N TYR A 269 0.44 -0.41 14.01
CA TYR A 269 0.17 -1.75 14.52
C TYR A 269 -1.30 -1.96 14.92
N ASP A 270 -1.95 -2.91 14.25
CA ASP A 270 -3.31 -3.34 14.58
C ASP A 270 -3.29 -4.52 15.55
N TYR A 271 -3.46 -4.20 16.84
CA TYR A 271 -3.43 -5.15 17.94
C TYR A 271 -4.58 -6.17 17.87
N LEU A 272 -5.76 -5.78 17.38
CA LEU A 272 -6.87 -6.71 17.21
C LEU A 272 -6.58 -7.70 16.07
N ALA A 273 -6.06 -7.23 14.94
CA ALA A 273 -5.63 -8.10 13.84
C ALA A 273 -4.48 -9.04 14.28
N ALA A 274 -3.53 -8.54 15.07
CA ALA A 274 -2.47 -9.36 15.65
C ALA A 274 -3.02 -10.50 16.52
N LYS A 275 -3.99 -10.20 17.40
CA LYS A 275 -4.67 -11.20 18.22
C LYS A 275 -5.40 -12.25 17.38
N LYS A 276 -6.12 -11.83 16.32
CA LYS A 276 -6.76 -12.75 15.39
C LYS A 276 -5.74 -13.64 14.66
N MET A 277 -4.60 -13.08 14.26
CA MET A 277 -3.53 -13.84 13.62
C MET A 277 -2.94 -14.90 14.57
N ASP A 278 -2.68 -14.54 15.84
CA ASP A 278 -2.21 -15.46 16.86
C ASP A 278 -3.22 -16.60 17.13
N GLU A 279 -4.52 -16.30 17.14
CA GLU A 279 -5.56 -17.32 17.26
C GLU A 279 -5.57 -18.30 16.06
N LEU A 280 -5.39 -17.81 14.83
CA LEU A 280 -5.28 -18.67 13.64
C LEU A 280 -4.05 -19.59 13.74
N GLN A 281 -2.90 -19.04 14.17
CA GLN A 281 -1.67 -19.81 14.35
C GLN A 281 -1.84 -20.90 15.41
N LYS A 282 -2.45 -20.58 16.56
CA LYS A 282 -2.76 -21.55 17.62
C LYS A 282 -3.69 -22.68 17.16
N LYS A 283 -4.62 -22.38 16.24
CA LYS A 283 -5.50 -23.38 15.60
C LYS A 283 -4.84 -24.15 14.45
N GLY A 284 -3.60 -23.81 14.09
CA GLY A 284 -2.88 -24.43 12.97
C GLY A 284 -3.39 -24.04 11.59
N ILE A 285 -4.19 -22.97 11.48
CA ILE A 285 -4.73 -22.48 10.21
C ILE A 285 -3.66 -21.62 9.53
N ARG A 286 -3.21 -22.05 8.33
CA ARG A 286 -2.14 -21.38 7.57
C ARG A 286 -2.59 -20.75 6.25
N HIS A 287 -3.78 -21.08 5.79
CA HIS A 287 -4.36 -20.57 4.54
C HIS A 287 -5.21 -19.31 4.74
N GLU A 288 -5.20 -18.75 5.95
CA GLU A 288 -5.84 -17.49 6.30
C GLU A 288 -4.85 -16.64 7.09
N LEU A 289 -4.89 -15.33 6.87
CA LEU A 289 -3.98 -14.37 7.46
C LEU A 289 -4.73 -13.14 7.94
N TRP A 290 -4.30 -12.60 9.07
CA TRP A 290 -4.54 -11.21 9.47
C TRP A 290 -3.19 -10.52 9.52
N ASN A 291 -3.07 -9.38 8.85
CA ASN A 291 -1.86 -8.58 8.92
C ASN A 291 -2.00 -7.56 10.07
N PRO A 292 -1.03 -7.42 10.97
CA PRO A 292 -1.12 -6.51 12.11
C PRO A 292 -0.80 -5.06 11.72
N GLY A 293 -1.34 -4.60 10.58
CA GLY A 293 -1.14 -3.26 10.02
C GLY A 293 -2.44 -2.50 9.85
N PHE A 294 -2.42 -1.34 9.18
CA PHE A 294 -3.64 -0.69 8.71
C PHE A 294 -4.42 -1.64 7.80
N ASN A 295 -5.63 -2.03 8.18
CA ASN A 295 -6.47 -2.96 7.42
C ASN A 295 -7.63 -2.22 6.76
N LEU A 296 -7.97 -2.56 5.52
CA LEU A 296 -9.13 -1.98 4.84
C LEU A 296 -10.40 -2.24 5.67
N TYR A 297 -11.11 -1.17 5.98
CA TYR A 297 -12.25 -1.15 6.89
C TYR A 297 -13.55 -0.83 6.16
N ASP A 298 -13.54 0.15 5.26
CA ASP A 298 -14.73 0.56 4.51
C ASP A 298 -14.33 1.21 3.18
N THR A 299 -15.16 1.05 2.15
CA THR A 299 -14.93 1.61 0.81
C THR A 299 -16.19 1.57 -0.05
N ASN A 300 -16.26 2.44 -1.06
CA ASN A 300 -17.27 2.39 -2.11
C ASN A 300 -16.83 1.60 -3.36
N ILE A 301 -15.68 0.92 -3.31
CA ILE A 301 -15.18 0.13 -4.43
C ILE A 301 -15.88 -1.25 -4.45
N GLU A 302 -16.48 -1.56 -5.58
CA GLU A 302 -16.97 -2.89 -5.89
C GLU A 302 -15.81 -3.75 -6.40
N PHE A 303 -15.25 -4.57 -5.51
CA PHE A 303 -14.23 -5.53 -5.91
C PHE A 303 -14.86 -6.68 -6.70
N PRO A 304 -14.18 -7.20 -7.73
CA PRO A 304 -14.67 -8.33 -8.49
C PRO A 304 -14.94 -9.51 -7.55
N GLU A 305 -16.00 -10.27 -7.82
CA GLU A 305 -16.16 -11.58 -7.21
C GLU A 305 -15.04 -12.47 -7.76
N THR A 306 -14.02 -12.72 -6.94
CA THR A 306 -13.01 -13.72 -7.24
C THR A 306 -13.69 -15.08 -7.22
N SER A 307 -14.18 -15.52 -8.38
CA SER A 307 -14.84 -16.83 -8.50
C SER A 307 -13.85 -17.92 -8.08
N SER A 308 -14.14 -18.62 -6.98
CA SER A 308 -13.31 -19.66 -6.37
C SER A 308 -13.12 -20.92 -7.23
N THR A 309 -13.48 -20.87 -8.51
CA THR A 309 -13.45 -21.99 -9.47
C THR A 309 -12.84 -21.63 -10.82
N ALA A 310 -12.65 -20.34 -11.13
CA ALA A 310 -11.96 -19.96 -12.35
C ALA A 310 -10.47 -19.85 -12.05
N THR A 311 -9.75 -20.97 -12.20
CA THR A 311 -8.32 -20.93 -12.56
C THR A 311 -8.06 -19.73 -13.47
N PRO A 312 -7.10 -18.85 -13.14
CA PRO A 312 -6.88 -17.63 -13.89
C PRO A 312 -6.78 -17.97 -15.37
N ASN A 313 -7.66 -17.38 -16.19
CA ASN A 313 -7.64 -17.54 -17.65
C ASN A 313 -6.48 -16.73 -18.22
N THR A 314 -5.28 -17.05 -17.75
CA THR A 314 -4.03 -16.45 -18.18
C THR A 314 -3.76 -16.94 -19.59
N GLY A 315 -3.26 -16.06 -20.46
CA GLY A 315 -2.79 -16.43 -21.80
C GLY A 315 -1.86 -17.66 -21.82
N MET A 316 -1.23 -17.97 -20.67
CA MET A 316 -0.51 -19.21 -20.37
C MET A 316 -1.30 -20.49 -20.66
N ARG A 317 -2.62 -20.55 -20.42
CA ARG A 317 -3.44 -21.74 -20.76
C ARG A 317 -3.52 -21.96 -22.26
N TYR A 318 -3.75 -20.88 -23.02
CA TYR A 318 -3.75 -20.94 -24.47
C TYR A 318 -2.35 -21.23 -25.01
N PHE A 319 -1.31 -20.62 -24.43
CA PHE A 319 0.07 -20.89 -24.78
C PHE A 319 0.47 -22.35 -24.53
N PHE A 320 0.11 -22.91 -23.37
CA PHE A 320 0.39 -24.30 -23.02
C PHE A 320 -0.41 -25.27 -23.89
N THR A 321 -1.69 -24.97 -24.15
CA THR A 321 -2.54 -25.80 -25.02
C THR A 321 -2.03 -25.78 -26.46
N VAL A 322 -1.69 -24.60 -26.99
CA VAL A 322 -1.11 -24.45 -28.34
C VAL A 322 0.25 -25.13 -28.40
N SER A 323 1.11 -24.95 -27.41
CA SER A 323 2.42 -25.63 -27.35
C SER A 323 2.27 -27.15 -27.30
N LEU A 324 1.31 -27.66 -26.52
CA LEU A 324 1.03 -29.10 -26.43
C LEU A 324 0.46 -29.66 -27.74
N VAL A 325 -0.45 -28.93 -28.39
CA VAL A 325 -1.02 -29.30 -29.70
C VAL A 325 0.07 -29.32 -30.77
N VAL A 326 0.95 -28.30 -30.81
CA VAL A 326 2.05 -28.29 -31.76
C VAL A 326 3.02 -29.45 -31.48
N LEU A 327 3.36 -29.71 -30.22
CA LEU A 327 4.26 -30.80 -29.82
C LEU A 327 3.68 -32.19 -30.18
N LEU A 328 2.37 -32.37 -30.04
CA LEU A 328 1.66 -33.56 -30.50
C LEU A 328 1.70 -33.71 -32.02
N LEU A 329 1.49 -32.63 -32.77
CA LEU A 329 1.58 -32.64 -34.23
C LEU A 329 3.01 -32.97 -34.70
N THR A 330 4.05 -32.37 -34.11
CA THR A 330 5.44 -32.71 -34.44
C THR A 330 5.75 -34.17 -34.13
N ALA A 331 5.28 -34.71 -33.01
CA ALA A 331 5.47 -36.11 -32.65
C ALA A 331 4.79 -37.07 -33.65
N ILE A 332 3.57 -36.75 -34.10
CA ILE A 332 2.85 -37.56 -35.10
C ILE A 332 3.54 -37.51 -36.45
N PHE A 333 3.95 -36.32 -36.91
CA PHE A 333 4.61 -36.16 -38.21
C PHE A 333 6.00 -36.79 -38.26
N THR A 334 6.79 -36.68 -37.18
CA THR A 334 8.10 -37.35 -37.08
C THR A 334 7.97 -38.87 -36.99
N ARG A 335 6.99 -39.40 -36.25
CA ARG A 335 6.75 -40.84 -36.15
C ARG A 335 6.22 -41.47 -37.44
N ARG A 336 5.49 -40.70 -38.26
CA ARG A 336 4.98 -41.15 -39.57
C ARG A 336 6.07 -41.17 -40.65
N TRP A 337 7.17 -40.45 -40.46
CA TRP A 337 8.29 -40.39 -41.41
C TRP A 337 9.52 -41.22 -40.99
N GLY A 338 9.60 -41.65 -39.73
CA GLY A 338 10.60 -42.65 -39.27
C GLY A 338 10.23 -44.11 -39.58
N ARG A 339 9.16 -44.35 -40.35
CA ARG A 339 8.73 -45.68 -40.83
C ARG A 339 8.66 -45.77 -42.37
N GLY A 340 9.29 -44.82 -43.07
CA GLY A 340 9.43 -44.81 -44.53
C GLY A 340 10.84 -45.13 -44.95
#